data_AF-A0A7Z9R3R0-F1
#
_entry.id   AF-A0A7Z9R3R0-F1
#
_cell.length_a   1.000
_cell.length_b   1.000
_cell.length_c   1.000
_cell.angle_alpha   90.00
_cell.angle_beta   90.00
_cell.angle_gamma   90.00
#
_symmetry.space_group_name_H-M   'P 1'
#
loop_
_entity.id
_entity.type
_entity.pdbx_description
1 polymer ?
#
loop_
_entity_poly.entity_id
_entity_poly.type
_entity_poly.pdbx_seq_one_letter_code
_entity_poly.pdbx_strand_id
1 'polypeptide(L)' 'WTFIAFTYDGTNSIGYINNESPVSDSGGTTEFNRFRIGRNRNGNTYFTGAIDELRIYNRALTASEISSLYTN' A
#
# COMPACT_ATOMS: atom_id res chain seq x y z
N TRP A 1 -1.30 10.64 -12.37
CA TRP A 1 -0.62 9.68 -11.50
C TRP A 1 -1.19 9.81 -10.11
N THR A 2 -1.37 8.70 -9.41
CA THR A 2 -1.87 8.67 -8.03
C THR A 2 -0.87 7.90 -7.20
N PHE A 3 -0.43 8.49 -6.10
CA PHE A 3 0.41 7.81 -5.14
C PHE A 3 -0.47 7.00 -4.18
N ILE A 4 -0.13 5.73 -3.98
CA ILE A 4 -0.85 4.82 -3.09
C ILE A 4 0.17 4.13 -2.21
N ALA A 5 -0.08 4.12 -0.90
CA ALA A 5 0.72 3.36 0.06
C ALA A 5 -0.16 2.61 1.04
N PHE A 6 0.32 1.45 1.49
CA PHE A 6 -0.27 0.66 2.55
C PHE A 6 0.81 0.29 3.56
N THR A 7 0.51 0.45 4.85
CA THR A 7 1.39 0.02 5.94
C THR A 7 0.63 -0.91 6.88
N TYR A 8 1.37 -1.80 7.55
CA TYR A 8 0.83 -2.69 8.57
C TYR A 8 1.82 -2.76 9.73
N ASP A 9 1.37 -2.36 10.92
CA ASP A 9 2.20 -2.26 12.13
C ASP A 9 2.13 -3.50 13.04
N GLY A 10 1.43 -4.56 12.59
CA GLY A 10 1.13 -5.76 13.38
C GLY A 10 -0.24 -5.73 14.05
N THR A 11 -0.93 -4.59 14.04
CA THR A 11 -2.28 -4.41 14.61
C THR A 11 -3.23 -3.77 13.59
N ASN A 12 -2.82 -2.67 12.96
CA ASN A 12 -3.63 -1.87 12.05
C ASN A 12 -3.05 -1.88 10.65
N SER A 13 -3.93 -1.97 9.66
CA SER A 13 -3.62 -1.68 8.27
C SER A 13 -4.01 -0.23 7.98
N ILE A 14 -3.07 0.55 7.46
CA ILE A 14 -3.25 1.98 7.17
C ILE A 14 -3.06 2.21 5.67
N GLY A 15 -4.06 2.84 5.03
CA GLY A 15 -4.06 3.18 3.61
C GLY A 15 -3.92 4.68 3.38
N TYR A 16 -3.08 5.05 2.43
CA TYR A 16 -2.83 6.43 2.01
C TYR A 16 -3.10 6.57 0.51
N ILE A 17 -3.78 7.65 0.14
CA ILE A 17 -3.94 8.09 -1.25
C ILE A 17 -3.42 9.52 -1.31
N ASN A 18 -2.38 9.76 -2.10
CA ASN A 18 -1.64 11.03 -2.12
C ASN A 18 -1.21 11.45 -0.69
N ASN A 19 -1.43 12.72 -0.31
CA ASN A 19 -1.08 13.25 1.01
C ASN A 19 -2.32 13.61 1.87
N GLU A 20 -3.43 12.92 1.64
CA GLU A 20 -4.67 13.10 2.41
C GLU A 20 -4.65 12.30 3.73
N SER A 21 -5.60 12.59 4.61
CA SER A 21 -5.79 11.83 5.85
C SER A 21 -5.93 10.33 5.57
N PRO A 22 -5.15 9.47 6.24
CA PRO A 22 -5.22 8.04 5.99
C PRO A 22 -6.51 7.42 6.54
N VAL A 23 -6.86 6.26 5.98
CA VAL A 23 -7.86 5.37 6.55
C VAL A 23 -7.14 4.25 7.29
N SER A 24 -7.58 3.97 8.52
CA SER A 24 -7.01 2.91 9.37
C SER A 24 -8.10 1.96 9.82
N ASP A 25 -7.82 0.66 9.77
CA ASP A 25 -8.68 -0.39 10.30
C ASP A 25 -7.81 -1.49 10.93
N SER A 26 -8.42 -2.33 11.75
CA SER A 26 -7.81 -3.55 12.26
C SER A 26 -7.30 -4.42 11.10
N GLY A 27 -6.03 -4.75 11.13
CA GLY A 27 -5.40 -5.55 10.08
C GLY A 27 -5.59 -7.04 10.32
N GLY A 28 -5.79 -7.80 9.25
CA GLY A 28 -5.85 -9.26 9.33
C GLY A 28 -4.48 -9.87 9.65
N THR A 29 -4.46 -10.90 10.49
CA THR A 29 -3.25 -11.65 10.87
C THR A 29 -2.91 -12.79 9.90
N THR A 30 -3.64 -12.91 8.79
CA THR A 30 -3.41 -13.98 7.82
C THR A 30 -2.13 -13.73 7.04
N GLU A 31 -1.17 -14.63 7.21
CA GLU A 31 0.12 -14.59 6.53
C GLU A 31 -0.06 -14.51 5.00
N PHE A 32 0.57 -13.49 4.39
CA PHE A 32 0.46 -13.24 2.95
C PHE A 32 1.75 -13.69 2.26
N ASN A 33 1.80 -14.95 1.80
CA ASN A 33 3.00 -15.52 1.17
C ASN A 33 3.12 -15.26 -0.35
N ARG A 34 2.11 -14.62 -0.96
CA ARG A 34 2.13 -14.26 -2.39
C ARG A 34 1.46 -12.92 -2.62
N PHE A 35 2.26 -11.95 -3.05
CA PHE A 35 1.79 -10.66 -3.50
C PHE A 35 1.79 -10.60 -5.03
N ARG A 36 0.86 -9.82 -5.60
CA ARG A 36 0.76 -9.61 -7.05
C ARG A 36 0.58 -8.13 -7.31
N ILE A 37 1.26 -7.65 -8.35
CA ILE A 37 1.10 -6.29 -8.87
C ILE A 37 0.25 -6.35 -10.14
N GLY A 38 -0.67 -5.40 -10.29
CA GLY A 38 -1.47 -5.25 -11.50
C GLY A 38 -2.54 -6.33 -11.74
N ARG A 39 -2.86 -7.17 -10.74
CA ARG A 39 -3.99 -8.12 -10.82
C ARG A 39 -4.52 -8.49 -9.43
N ASN A 40 -5.76 -8.97 -9.37
CA ASN A 40 -6.38 -9.41 -8.12
C ASN A 40 -5.87 -10.80 -7.63
N ARG A 41 -6.20 -11.14 -6.38
CA ARG A 41 -5.78 -12.39 -5.72
C ARG A 41 -6.41 -13.65 -6.32
N ASN A 42 -7.64 -13.58 -6.81
CA ASN A 42 -8.42 -14.78 -7.16
C ASN A 42 -8.88 -14.84 -8.63
N GLY A 43 -8.52 -13.87 -9.47
CA GLY A 43 -9.08 -13.76 -10.82
C GLY A 43 -8.06 -13.47 -11.91
N ASN A 44 -8.62 -13.27 -13.11
CA ASN A 44 -7.91 -12.93 -14.35
C ASN A 44 -8.12 -11.46 -14.73
N THR A 45 -8.47 -10.61 -13.76
CA THR A 45 -8.65 -9.17 -13.96
C THR A 45 -7.30 -8.49 -13.79
N TYR A 46 -6.91 -7.69 -14.80
CA TYR A 46 -5.66 -6.96 -14.83
C TYR A 46 -5.92 -5.45 -14.72
N PHE A 47 -5.03 -4.76 -14.02
CA PHE A 47 -5.00 -3.31 -14.02
C PHE A 47 -4.64 -2.80 -15.42
N THR A 48 -5.45 -1.90 -15.96
CA THR A 48 -5.20 -1.25 -17.26
C THR A 48 -4.70 0.16 -17.01
N GLY A 49 -3.39 0.34 -17.06
CA GLY A 49 -2.71 1.60 -16.76
C GLY A 49 -1.21 1.39 -16.59
N ALA A 50 -0.53 2.39 -16.05
CA ALA A 50 0.89 2.31 -15.73
C ALA A 50 1.10 2.30 -14.20
N ILE A 51 2.12 1.57 -13.76
CA ILE A 51 2.59 1.52 -12.38
C ILE A 51 4.07 1.88 -12.44
N ASP A 52 4.50 2.77 -11.55
CA ASP A 52 5.89 3.22 -11.47
C ASP A 52 6.31 3.36 -10.00
N GLU A 53 7.62 3.37 -9.75
CA GLU A 53 8.24 3.60 -8.44
C GLU A 53 7.78 2.63 -7.32
N LEU A 54 7.65 1.34 -7.66
CA LEU A 54 7.26 0.29 -6.70
C LEU A 54 8.32 0.08 -5.62
N ARG A 55 7.92 0.21 -4.35
CA ARG A 55 8.78 0.00 -3.17
C ARG A 55 8.10 -0.94 -2.17
N ILE A 56 8.89 -1.80 -1.52
CA ILE A 56 8.43 -2.72 -0.46
C ILE A 56 9.37 -2.57 0.74
N TYR A 57 8.80 -2.46 1.93
CA TYR A 57 9.53 -2.25 3.19
C TYR A 57 9.26 -3.41 4.15
N ASN A 58 10.26 -3.77 4.95
CA ASN A 58 10.14 -4.78 6.02
C ASN A 58 9.65 -4.21 7.36
N ARG A 59 9.14 -2.98 7.35
CA ARG A 59 8.56 -2.27 8.49
C ARG A 59 7.41 -1.38 8.04
N ALA A 60 6.53 -1.02 8.96
CA ALA A 60 5.58 0.06 8.74
C ALA A 60 6.33 1.39 8.59
N LEU A 61 5.97 2.17 7.55
CA LEU A 61 6.39 3.55 7.43
C LEU A 61 5.45 4.45 8.25
N THR A 62 6.00 5.54 8.77
CA THR A 62 5.25 6.59 9.46
C THR A 62 4.54 7.52 8.47
N ALA A 63 3.52 8.24 8.92
CA ALA A 63 2.81 9.20 8.08
C ALA A 63 3.74 10.28 7.47
N SER A 64 4.77 10.71 8.21
CA SER A 64 5.77 11.68 7.72
C SER A 64 6.65 11.11 6.61
N GLU A 65 7.06 9.84 6.73
CA GLU A 65 7.83 9.16 5.69
C GLU A 65 6.99 8.97 4.42
N ILE A 66 5.70 8.64 4.56
CA ILE A 66 4.78 8.56 3.43
C ILE A 66 4.61 9.92 2.74
N SER A 67 4.43 10.99 3.51
CA SER A 67 4.32 12.36 2.98
C SER A 67 5.58 12.78 2.19
N SER A 68 6.75 12.40 2.70
CA SER A 68 8.04 12.64 2.04
C SER A 68 8.18 11.86 0.73
N LEU A 69 7.63 10.64 0.66
CA LEU A 69 7.61 9.84 -0.58
C LEU A 69 6.65 10.39 -1.62
N TYR A 70 5.52 10.97 -1.22
CA TYR A 70 4.58 11.62 -2.13
C TYR A 70 5.12 12.91 -2.77
N THR A 71 5.93 13.65 -2.02
CA THR A 71 6.41 14.99 -2.43
C THR A 71 7.64 14.93 -3.34
N ASN A 72 8.34 13.80 -3.40
CA ASN A 72 9.43 13.55 -4.36
C ASN A 72 8.88 13.31 -5.77
#